data_AF-A0A2N9BMB8-F1
#
_entry.id   AF-A0A2N9BMB8-F1
#
_cell.length_a   1.000
_cell.length_b   1.000
_cell.length_c   1.000
_cell.angle_alpha   90.00
_cell.angle_beta   90.00
_cell.angle_gamma   90.00
#
_symmetry.space_group_name_H-M   'P 1'
#
loop_
_entity.id
_entity.type
_entity.pdbx_description
1 polymer ?
#
loop_
_entity_poly.entity_id
_entity_poly.type
_entity_poly.pdbx_seq_one_letter_code
_entity_poly.pdbx_strand_id
1 'polypeptide(L)'
;MDDEEIFGPVVYRLTMSEAIERGLIAQYQVVCVDIADSQLSAVQLVGAQAYTDEVRGVRLAALQTAVLKTAAEHRLRRVLTFHHRTSEAEAFAGGLGRVAASLWEADAASFVEPGAVWADWLCGEHRAVHRRQVLETFSAGVVKDAVMELCVLSSARVLGEGVDTAACDAVVFVDARGSTPDVVQAVGRALRMQPGEGKVASLVVPVFLEPGEEPDEMLASRSYTHLVKVLTALRAHDAEAVEQLAVPQAPGRQAPSVTGGTAGGVVSGAAQGLLQFSTARDPVQLAAFIRARVLRPEGEYWRRGLQAATAYAADHGHLRIPYGYTAPDGFALGVWIAKQRIAYRQGTLAEERVRELDAAGMVWSHREVAFSEGLDAARRWAAEHGHLLAPAEATWQGYPVGIWLRDQRAAARRERAVQNGPDGGRASGKRDGARRWRELEAIDPAWCPVWDIAWQRCFYLARAHVNGGGKLPTEPGELVVQGEDLGRWAGAQRTVAVWDGLLPAQQWLLTEVLHLAPGEGQPQTGPAPGRTRAQMWADNLAAARQYQQREGDLNVPRQHVETVDGDDRALGVFIANCRARKQRLAPERVRELSDAGMKWA
;
A
#
# COMPACT_ATOMS: atom_id res chain seq x y z
N MET A 1 -22.36 -12.85 -13.60
CA MET A 1 -23.16 -12.36 -14.74
C MET A 1 -24.29 -11.59 -14.09
N ASP A 2 -23.96 -10.43 -13.52
CA ASP A 2 -24.80 -9.80 -12.49
C ASP A 2 -25.52 -8.57 -13.06
N ASP A 3 -25.23 -8.25 -14.32
CA ASP A 3 -25.90 -7.22 -15.11
C ASP A 3 -27.17 -7.83 -15.74
N GLU A 4 -28.30 -7.59 -15.09
CA GLU A 4 -29.61 -8.07 -15.54
C GLU A 4 -30.09 -7.38 -16.82
N GLU A 5 -29.54 -6.22 -17.20
CA GLU A 5 -29.86 -5.56 -18.47
C GLU A 5 -29.26 -6.34 -19.65
N ILE A 6 -28.10 -6.96 -19.46
CA ILE A 6 -27.41 -7.74 -20.49
C ILE A 6 -27.87 -9.21 -20.50
N PHE A 7 -28.00 -9.83 -19.32
CA PHE A 7 -28.20 -11.28 -19.21
C PHE A 7 -29.63 -11.70 -18.84
N GLY A 8 -30.48 -10.74 -18.47
CA GLY A 8 -31.80 -11.01 -17.92
C GLY A 8 -31.77 -11.56 -16.48
N PRO A 9 -32.93 -11.71 -15.84
CA PRO A 9 -33.01 -12.25 -14.49
C PRO A 9 -32.74 -13.76 -14.47
N VAL A 10 -32.22 -14.25 -13.35
CA VAL A 10 -32.02 -15.69 -13.13
C VAL A 10 -33.39 -16.37 -12.97
N VAL A 11 -33.81 -17.12 -13.99
CA VAL A 11 -35.11 -17.83 -14.00
C VAL A 11 -35.11 -19.13 -13.18
N TYR A 12 -33.95 -19.76 -13.04
CA TYR A 12 -33.75 -21.00 -12.28
C TYR A 12 -32.28 -21.13 -11.88
N ARG A 13 -32.01 -21.60 -10.66
CA ARG A 13 -30.67 -21.89 -10.15
C ARG A 13 -30.70 -23.23 -9.44
N LEU A 14 -29.77 -24.12 -9.82
CA LEU A 14 -29.49 -25.36 -9.10
C LEU A 14 -28.05 -25.26 -8.61
N THR A 15 -27.85 -25.22 -7.30
CA THR A 15 -26.50 -25.12 -6.73
C THR A 15 -25.81 -26.48 -6.76
N MET A 16 -24.47 -26.48 -6.62
CA MET A 16 -23.71 -27.72 -6.56
C MET A 16 -24.08 -28.55 -5.31
N SER A 17 -24.27 -27.88 -4.17
CA SER A 17 -24.71 -28.48 -2.91
C SER A 17 -26.09 -29.14 -3.07
N GLU A 18 -27.06 -28.45 -3.68
CA GLU A 18 -28.39 -29.02 -3.98
C GLU A 18 -28.31 -30.21 -4.95
N ALA A 19 -27.41 -30.18 -5.93
CA ALA A 19 -27.21 -31.28 -6.86
C ALA A 19 -26.59 -32.52 -6.19
N ILE A 20 -25.68 -32.32 -5.23
CA ILE A 20 -25.09 -33.39 -4.40
C ILE A 20 -26.16 -34.00 -3.49
N GLU A 21 -26.97 -33.18 -2.81
CA GLU A 21 -28.06 -33.65 -1.94
C GLU A 21 -29.09 -34.48 -2.70
N ARG A 22 -29.39 -34.09 -3.94
CA ARG A 22 -30.29 -34.84 -4.84
C ARG A 22 -29.62 -36.06 -5.47
N GLY A 23 -28.35 -36.32 -5.19
CA GLY A 23 -27.59 -37.44 -5.76
C GLY A 23 -27.42 -37.36 -7.27
N LEU A 24 -27.39 -36.16 -7.85
CA LEU A 24 -27.21 -35.93 -9.29
C LEU A 24 -25.72 -35.89 -9.69
N ILE A 25 -24.86 -35.47 -8.76
CA ILE A 25 -23.40 -35.41 -8.92
C ILE A 25 -22.72 -35.96 -7.66
N ALA A 26 -21.47 -36.39 -7.80
CA ALA A 26 -20.70 -36.97 -6.70
C ALA A 26 -20.42 -35.95 -5.59
N GLN A 27 -20.37 -36.43 -4.34
CA GLN A 27 -19.72 -35.67 -3.26
C GLN A 27 -18.24 -35.49 -3.60
N TYR A 28 -17.58 -34.49 -3.02
CA TYR A 28 -16.16 -34.29 -3.26
C TYR A 28 -15.37 -34.00 -2.00
N GLN A 29 -14.09 -34.34 -2.04
CA GLN A 29 -13.10 -34.04 -1.02
C GLN A 29 -11.85 -33.45 -1.69
N VAL A 30 -11.21 -32.48 -1.05
CA VAL A 30 -9.95 -31.89 -1.45
C VAL A 30 -8.85 -32.53 -0.61
N VAL A 31 -7.89 -33.17 -1.25
CA VAL A 31 -6.77 -33.86 -0.59
C VAL A 31 -5.49 -33.08 -0.86
N CYS A 32 -4.99 -32.39 0.17
CA CYS A 32 -3.73 -31.66 0.13
C CYS A 32 -2.57 -32.59 0.47
N VAL A 33 -1.60 -32.70 -0.43
CA VAL A 33 -0.43 -33.56 -0.24
C VAL A 33 0.80 -32.70 -0.07
N ASP A 34 1.31 -32.65 1.15
CA ASP A 34 2.51 -31.89 1.50
C ASP A 34 3.76 -32.66 1.04
N ILE A 35 4.57 -32.03 0.20
CA ILE A 35 5.79 -32.59 -0.39
C ILE A 35 6.98 -31.80 0.15
N ALA A 36 7.62 -32.37 1.17
CA ALA A 36 8.90 -31.91 1.70
C ALA A 36 10.00 -32.85 1.17
N ASP A 37 10.56 -32.54 0.00
CA ASP A 37 11.61 -33.36 -0.61
C ASP A 37 12.99 -32.77 -0.30
N SER A 38 13.79 -33.51 0.45
CA SER A 38 15.15 -33.13 0.85
C SER A 38 16.11 -33.06 -0.35
N GLN A 39 15.90 -33.88 -1.39
CA GLN A 39 16.68 -33.83 -2.62
C GLN A 39 16.32 -32.59 -3.43
N LEU A 40 15.03 -32.26 -3.52
CA LEU A 40 14.56 -31.06 -4.22
C LEU A 40 15.05 -29.78 -3.52
N SER A 41 15.08 -29.78 -2.19
CA SER A 41 15.67 -28.73 -1.35
C SER A 41 17.18 -28.60 -1.60
N ALA A 42 17.91 -29.72 -1.68
CA ALA A 42 19.35 -29.75 -1.93
C ALA A 42 19.71 -29.21 -3.32
N VAL A 43 18.96 -29.57 -4.37
CA VAL A 43 19.23 -29.09 -5.74
C VAL A 43 18.95 -27.58 -5.86
N GLN A 44 17.94 -27.05 -5.15
CA GLN A 44 17.66 -25.60 -5.09
C GLN A 44 18.75 -24.81 -4.33
N LEU A 45 19.30 -25.37 -3.25
CA LEU A 45 20.37 -24.77 -2.44
C LEU A 45 21.72 -24.69 -3.17
N VAL A 46 22.00 -25.62 -4.10
CA VAL A 46 23.26 -25.69 -4.86
C VAL A 46 23.34 -24.66 -6.01
N GLY A 47 22.31 -23.82 -6.19
CA GLY A 47 22.34 -22.69 -7.13
C GLY A 47 22.08 -23.07 -8.58
N ALA A 48 21.59 -24.29 -8.85
CA ALA A 48 21.00 -24.61 -10.14
C ALA A 48 19.79 -23.70 -10.36
N GLN A 49 19.74 -22.96 -11.47
CA GLN A 49 18.56 -22.19 -11.83
C GLN A 49 17.33 -23.11 -11.79
N ALA A 50 16.20 -22.64 -11.27
CA ALA A 50 14.95 -23.41 -11.09
C ALA A 50 14.36 -24.06 -12.38
N TYR A 51 15.07 -23.94 -13.50
CA TYR A 51 14.69 -24.36 -14.84
C TYR A 51 15.61 -25.43 -15.45
N THR A 52 16.61 -25.96 -14.72
CA THR A 52 17.41 -27.10 -15.22
C THR A 52 16.56 -28.37 -15.28
N ASP A 53 16.85 -29.25 -16.25
CA ASP A 53 16.08 -30.47 -16.46
C ASP A 53 16.22 -31.46 -15.29
N GLU A 54 17.32 -31.40 -14.53
CA GLU A 54 17.53 -32.17 -13.31
C GLU A 54 16.52 -31.79 -12.20
N VAL A 55 16.33 -30.49 -11.93
CA VAL A 55 15.34 -30.01 -10.94
C VAL A 55 13.92 -30.43 -11.35
N ARG A 56 13.62 -30.37 -12.65
CA ARG A 56 12.31 -30.79 -13.17
C ARG A 56 12.09 -32.29 -13.02
N GLY A 57 13.10 -33.11 -13.29
CA GLY A 57 13.04 -34.56 -13.12
C GLY A 57 12.76 -34.97 -11.68
N VAL A 58 13.48 -34.38 -10.71
CA VAL A 58 13.26 -34.62 -9.27
C VAL A 58 11.85 -34.20 -8.87
N ARG A 59 11.40 -33.02 -9.31
CA ARG A 59 10.03 -32.54 -9.04
C ARG A 59 8.96 -33.48 -9.58
N LEU A 60 9.12 -33.99 -10.80
CA LEU A 60 8.18 -34.93 -11.41
C LEU A 60 8.15 -36.27 -10.67
N ALA A 61 9.31 -36.78 -10.22
CA ALA A 61 9.39 -38.01 -9.42
C ALA A 61 8.66 -37.85 -8.07
N ALA A 62 8.82 -36.70 -7.42
CA ALA A 62 8.10 -36.38 -6.18
C ALA A 62 6.57 -36.33 -6.41
N LEU A 63 6.12 -35.75 -7.52
CA LEU A 63 4.69 -35.72 -7.89
C LEU A 63 4.14 -37.12 -8.21
N GLN A 64 4.89 -37.93 -8.95
CA GLN A 64 4.53 -39.33 -9.24
C GLN A 64 4.36 -40.11 -7.93
N THR A 65 5.31 -39.93 -7.01
CA THR A 65 5.27 -40.54 -5.68
C THR A 65 4.04 -40.08 -4.89
N ALA A 66 3.76 -38.78 -4.88
CA ALA A 66 2.59 -38.21 -4.20
C ALA A 66 1.28 -38.77 -4.76
N VAL A 67 1.13 -38.88 -6.08
CA VAL A 67 -0.06 -39.44 -6.72
C VAL A 67 -0.24 -40.92 -6.37
N LEU A 68 0.82 -41.72 -6.42
CA LEU A 68 0.75 -43.15 -6.10
C LEU A 68 0.42 -43.40 -4.62
N LYS A 69 1.01 -42.62 -3.70
CA LYS A 69 0.66 -42.66 -2.27
C LYS A 69 -0.79 -42.29 -2.03
N THR A 70 -1.24 -41.19 -2.63
CA THR A 70 -2.65 -40.75 -2.51
C THR A 70 -3.60 -41.81 -3.09
N ALA A 71 -3.23 -42.44 -4.20
CA ALA A 71 -4.03 -43.50 -4.81
C ALA A 71 -4.15 -44.73 -3.91
N ALA A 72 -3.07 -45.14 -3.26
CA ALA A 72 -3.08 -46.23 -2.28
C ALA A 72 -3.94 -45.88 -1.05
N GLU A 73 -3.70 -44.73 -0.43
CA GLU A 73 -4.37 -44.28 0.80
C GLU A 73 -5.88 -44.12 0.61
N HIS A 74 -6.30 -43.53 -0.52
CA HIS A 74 -7.72 -43.28 -0.83
C HIS A 74 -8.34 -44.32 -1.75
N ARG A 75 -7.63 -45.41 -2.08
CA ARG A 75 -8.08 -46.49 -2.97
C ARG A 75 -8.59 -46.00 -4.32
N LEU A 76 -7.90 -45.02 -4.90
CA LEU A 76 -8.26 -44.42 -6.18
C LEU A 76 -7.96 -45.40 -7.33
N ARG A 77 -8.89 -45.54 -8.28
CA ARG A 77 -8.71 -46.45 -9.43
C ARG A 77 -8.53 -45.72 -10.74
N ARG A 78 -9.19 -44.57 -10.90
CA ARG A 78 -9.16 -43.76 -12.13
C ARG A 78 -8.77 -42.33 -11.80
N VAL A 79 -7.51 -41.99 -12.07
CA VAL A 79 -6.91 -40.70 -11.70
C VAL A 79 -6.60 -39.90 -12.96
N LEU A 80 -7.09 -38.67 -13.03
CA LEU A 80 -6.76 -37.73 -14.08
C LEU A 80 -5.79 -36.68 -13.56
N THR A 81 -4.66 -36.46 -14.22
CA THR A 81 -3.68 -35.45 -13.82
C THR A 81 -3.62 -34.31 -14.82
N PHE A 82 -3.64 -33.06 -14.35
CA PHE A 82 -3.59 -31.87 -15.20
C PHE A 82 -2.24 -31.18 -15.14
N HIS A 83 -1.66 -30.96 -16.31
CA HIS A 83 -0.35 -30.36 -16.52
C HIS A 83 -0.45 -29.12 -17.41
N HIS A 84 0.41 -28.13 -17.19
CA HIS A 84 0.48 -26.93 -18.04
C HIS A 84 1.32 -27.14 -19.31
N ARG A 85 2.26 -28.10 -19.29
CA ARG A 85 3.17 -28.42 -20.40
C ARG A 85 2.94 -29.84 -20.91
N THR A 86 2.95 -30.00 -22.23
CA THR A 86 2.86 -31.31 -22.89
C THR A 86 4.02 -32.21 -22.52
N SER A 87 5.25 -31.67 -22.52
CA SER A 87 6.46 -32.41 -22.14
C SER A 87 6.42 -32.94 -20.70
N GLU A 88 5.79 -32.21 -19.77
CA GLU A 88 5.65 -32.66 -18.38
C GLU A 88 4.56 -33.72 -18.23
N ALA A 89 3.44 -33.60 -18.95
CA ALA A 89 2.42 -34.65 -18.98
C ALA A 89 2.96 -35.97 -19.54
N GLU A 90 3.73 -35.90 -20.62
CA GLU A 90 4.40 -37.05 -21.24
C GLU A 90 5.42 -37.67 -20.28
N ALA A 91 6.34 -36.87 -19.72
CA ALA A 91 7.35 -37.36 -18.79
C ALA A 91 6.74 -37.93 -17.50
N PHE A 92 5.64 -37.34 -17.02
CA PHE A 92 4.91 -37.82 -15.85
C PHE A 92 4.31 -39.22 -16.12
N ALA A 93 3.62 -39.41 -17.25
CA ALA A 93 3.06 -40.71 -17.60
C ALA A 93 4.15 -41.76 -17.84
N GLY A 94 5.21 -41.40 -18.59
CA GLY A 94 6.30 -42.31 -18.92
C GLY A 94 7.14 -42.76 -17.71
N GLY A 95 7.25 -41.93 -16.66
CA GLY A 95 8.00 -42.26 -15.45
C GLY A 95 7.21 -43.00 -14.37
N LEU A 96 5.87 -42.99 -14.44
CA LEU A 96 5.01 -43.46 -13.35
C LEU A 96 5.26 -44.93 -12.99
N GLY A 97 5.42 -45.80 -14.00
CA GLY A 97 5.66 -47.23 -13.79
C GLY A 97 6.96 -47.52 -13.03
N ARG A 98 8.01 -46.71 -13.25
CA ARG A 98 9.29 -46.86 -12.53
C ARG A 98 9.13 -46.48 -11.06
N VAL A 99 8.41 -45.41 -10.77
CA VAL A 99 8.15 -44.98 -9.38
C VAL A 99 7.22 -45.99 -8.67
N ALA A 100 6.20 -46.51 -9.37
CA ALA A 100 5.34 -47.56 -8.84
C ALA A 100 6.13 -48.82 -8.46
N ALA A 101 7.06 -49.26 -9.31
CA ALA A 101 7.97 -50.37 -8.99
C ALA A 101 8.80 -50.10 -7.73
N SER A 102 9.42 -48.91 -7.64
CA SER A 102 10.22 -48.57 -6.46
C SER A 102 9.40 -48.51 -5.16
N LEU A 103 8.16 -48.03 -5.21
CA LEU A 103 7.28 -47.98 -4.04
C LEU A 103 6.77 -49.37 -3.65
N TRP A 104 6.43 -50.20 -4.63
CA TRP A 104 5.99 -51.58 -4.40
C TRP A 104 7.13 -52.45 -3.83
N GLU A 105 8.35 -52.29 -4.32
CA GLU A 105 9.53 -52.97 -3.74
C GLU A 105 9.77 -52.56 -2.28
N ALA A 106 9.49 -51.31 -1.92
CA ALA A 106 9.61 -50.82 -0.56
C ALA A 106 8.46 -51.28 0.35
N ASP A 107 7.23 -51.36 -0.17
CA ASP A 107 6.04 -51.78 0.58
C ASP A 107 4.95 -52.38 -0.34
N ALA A 108 5.11 -53.65 -0.68
CA ALA A 108 4.18 -54.36 -1.56
C ALA A 108 2.76 -54.52 -0.98
N ALA A 109 2.59 -54.35 0.33
CA ALA A 109 1.28 -54.47 0.97
C ALA A 109 0.43 -53.20 0.81
N SER A 110 1.08 -52.03 0.73
CA SER A 110 0.40 -50.75 0.61
C SER A 110 0.24 -50.27 -0.83
N PHE A 111 1.08 -50.71 -1.75
CA PHE A 111 1.08 -50.21 -3.14
C PHE A 111 0.60 -51.24 -4.15
N VAL A 112 0.00 -50.74 -5.24
CA VAL A 112 -0.46 -51.55 -6.37
C VAL A 112 0.74 -52.17 -7.09
N GLU A 113 0.60 -53.43 -7.50
CA GLU A 113 1.63 -54.11 -8.30
C GLU A 113 1.92 -53.32 -9.58
N PRO A 114 3.20 -53.11 -9.97
CA PRO A 114 3.54 -52.29 -11.12
C PRO A 114 2.88 -52.73 -12.44
N GLY A 115 2.62 -54.04 -12.60
CA GLY A 115 1.92 -54.59 -13.77
C GLY A 115 0.41 -54.27 -13.81
N ALA A 116 -0.18 -53.88 -12.68
CA ALA A 116 -1.58 -53.47 -12.56
C ALA A 116 -1.77 -51.94 -12.59
N VAL A 117 -0.68 -51.18 -12.79
CA VAL A 117 -0.71 -49.72 -13.00
C VAL A 117 -0.62 -49.40 -14.48
N TRP A 118 -1.62 -48.73 -15.01
CA TRP A 118 -1.61 -48.17 -16.35
C TRP A 118 -1.44 -46.65 -16.31
N ALA A 119 -0.61 -46.12 -17.20
CA ALA A 119 -0.41 -44.68 -17.35
C ALA A 119 -0.28 -44.29 -18.82
N ASP A 120 -0.93 -43.19 -19.20
CA ASP A 120 -0.83 -42.61 -20.55
C ASP A 120 -1.05 -41.09 -20.50
N TRP A 121 -0.87 -40.39 -21.63
CA TRP A 121 -1.00 -38.94 -21.71
C TRP A 121 -1.68 -38.46 -22.99
N LEU A 122 -2.32 -37.29 -22.93
CA LEU A 122 -2.98 -36.66 -24.07
C LEU A 122 -2.61 -35.17 -24.20
N CYS A 123 -2.23 -34.76 -25.42
CA CYS A 123 -2.12 -33.37 -25.88
C CYS A 123 -3.00 -33.07 -27.11
N GLY A 124 -3.13 -31.79 -27.46
CA GLY A 124 -4.01 -31.34 -28.55
C GLY A 124 -3.57 -31.82 -29.93
N GLU A 125 -2.31 -32.23 -30.06
CA GLU A 125 -1.70 -32.73 -31.30
C GLU A 125 -2.06 -34.20 -31.57
N HIS A 126 -2.55 -34.92 -30.56
CA HIS A 126 -2.99 -36.31 -30.73
C HIS A 126 -4.23 -36.42 -31.62
N ARG A 127 -4.16 -37.32 -32.60
CA ARG A 127 -5.25 -37.62 -33.52
C ARG A 127 -6.50 -38.06 -32.75
N ALA A 128 -7.68 -37.70 -33.25
CA ALA A 128 -8.96 -38.01 -32.60
C ALA A 128 -9.16 -39.51 -32.32
N VAL A 129 -8.70 -40.38 -33.23
CA VAL A 129 -8.75 -41.84 -33.06
C VAL A 129 -7.92 -42.30 -31.86
N HIS A 130 -6.69 -41.82 -31.73
CA HIS A 130 -5.82 -42.15 -30.61
C HIS A 130 -6.40 -41.61 -29.29
N ARG A 131 -6.88 -40.36 -29.27
CA ARG A 131 -7.55 -39.77 -28.10
C ARG A 131 -8.72 -40.64 -27.63
N ARG A 132 -9.57 -41.10 -28.55
CA ARG A 132 -10.70 -41.98 -28.22
C ARG A 132 -10.24 -43.31 -27.62
N GLN A 133 -9.25 -43.96 -28.22
CA GLN A 133 -8.71 -45.24 -27.72
C GLN A 133 -8.15 -45.13 -26.30
N VAL A 134 -7.36 -44.08 -26.03
CA VAL A 134 -6.78 -43.84 -24.70
C VAL A 134 -7.88 -43.58 -23.67
N LEU A 135 -8.92 -42.83 -24.03
CA LEU A 135 -10.05 -42.53 -23.14
C LEU A 135 -10.94 -43.74 -22.87
N GLU A 136 -11.19 -44.58 -23.86
CA GLU A 136 -11.89 -45.86 -23.70
C GLU A 136 -11.09 -46.80 -22.77
N THR A 137 -9.78 -46.88 -22.99
CA THR A 137 -8.86 -47.67 -22.15
C THR A 137 -8.86 -47.18 -20.71
N PHE A 138 -8.75 -45.86 -20.50
CA PHE A 138 -8.82 -45.26 -19.16
C PHE A 138 -10.15 -45.54 -18.47
N SER A 139 -11.27 -45.36 -19.19
CA SER A 139 -12.60 -45.53 -18.61
C SER A 139 -12.89 -46.99 -18.25
N ALA A 140 -12.57 -47.92 -19.15
CA ALA A 140 -12.70 -49.35 -18.89
C ALA A 140 -11.69 -49.84 -17.83
N GLY A 141 -10.47 -49.30 -17.87
CA GLY A 141 -9.27 -49.81 -17.20
C GLY A 141 -9.03 -51.29 -17.43
N VAL A 142 -9.18 -51.69 -18.69
CA VAL A 142 -8.83 -53.02 -19.16
C VAL A 142 -7.80 -52.86 -20.27
N VAL A 143 -6.67 -53.53 -20.14
CA VAL A 143 -5.58 -53.51 -21.11
C VAL A 143 -5.23 -54.94 -21.45
N LYS A 144 -5.42 -55.34 -22.72
CA LYS A 144 -5.14 -56.72 -23.19
C LYS A 144 -5.77 -57.79 -22.26
N ASP A 145 -7.06 -57.63 -21.97
CA ASP A 145 -7.86 -58.50 -21.09
C ASP A 145 -7.45 -58.54 -19.61
N ALA A 146 -6.45 -57.76 -19.19
CA ALA A 146 -6.09 -57.57 -17.79
C ALA A 146 -6.82 -56.34 -17.21
N VAL A 147 -7.42 -56.50 -16.04
CA VAL A 147 -8.04 -55.40 -15.30
C VAL A 147 -6.96 -54.63 -14.55
N MET A 148 -6.86 -53.34 -14.81
CA MET A 148 -5.92 -52.44 -14.16
C MET A 148 -6.51 -51.94 -12.85
N GLU A 149 -5.77 -52.11 -11.77
CA GLU A 149 -6.15 -51.63 -10.43
C GLU A 149 -6.06 -50.10 -10.35
N LEU A 150 -5.06 -49.51 -11.02
CA LEU A 150 -4.88 -48.06 -11.10
C LEU A 150 -4.64 -47.62 -12.55
N CYS A 151 -5.45 -46.68 -13.03
CA CYS A 151 -5.26 -46.01 -14.30
C CYS A 151 -5.01 -44.52 -14.07
N VAL A 152 -3.90 -44.01 -14.59
CA VAL A 152 -3.54 -42.58 -14.50
C VAL A 152 -3.44 -41.98 -15.89
N LEU A 153 -4.32 -41.02 -16.19
CA LEU A 153 -4.30 -40.31 -17.46
C LEU A 153 -3.78 -38.88 -17.26
N SER A 154 -2.71 -38.52 -17.96
CA SER A 154 -2.11 -37.18 -17.88
C SER A 154 -2.60 -36.29 -19.02
N SER A 155 -3.08 -35.08 -18.73
CA SER A 155 -3.62 -34.17 -19.74
C SER A 155 -2.94 -32.82 -19.72
N ALA A 156 -2.61 -32.32 -20.92
CA ALA A 156 -2.19 -30.94 -21.14
C ALA A 156 -3.20 -30.22 -22.06
N ARG A 157 -4.16 -29.51 -21.46
CA ARG A 157 -5.16 -28.64 -22.15
C ARG A 157 -6.06 -29.33 -23.20
N VAL A 158 -6.21 -30.66 -23.21
CA VAL A 158 -7.01 -31.39 -24.23
C VAL A 158 -8.40 -31.77 -23.74
N LEU A 159 -8.52 -31.98 -22.43
CA LEU A 159 -9.74 -32.51 -21.83
C LEU A 159 -10.68 -31.42 -21.31
N GLY A 160 -10.49 -30.16 -21.76
CA GLY A 160 -11.38 -29.04 -21.43
C GLY A 160 -12.81 -29.27 -21.94
N GLU A 161 -12.97 -29.85 -23.13
CA GLU A 161 -14.26 -30.00 -23.81
C GLU A 161 -14.51 -31.44 -24.33
N GLY A 162 -15.74 -31.94 -24.17
CA GLY A 162 -16.29 -33.03 -24.99
C GLY A 162 -15.96 -34.50 -24.63
N VAL A 163 -15.36 -34.79 -23.48
CA VAL A 163 -15.01 -36.17 -23.10
C VAL A 163 -15.81 -36.65 -21.88
N ASP A 164 -16.36 -37.87 -21.96
CA ASP A 164 -17.02 -38.52 -20.82
C ASP A 164 -15.99 -39.18 -19.91
N THR A 165 -16.06 -38.82 -18.63
CA THR A 165 -15.11 -39.22 -17.58
C THR A 165 -15.86 -39.70 -16.33
N ALA A 166 -17.08 -40.22 -16.49
CA ALA A 166 -17.90 -40.68 -15.36
C ALA A 166 -17.16 -41.68 -14.44
N ALA A 167 -16.28 -42.50 -15.02
CA ALA A 167 -15.44 -43.44 -14.27
C ALA A 167 -14.29 -42.79 -13.48
N CYS A 168 -14.05 -41.49 -13.59
CA CYS A 168 -12.91 -40.82 -12.95
C CYS A 168 -13.18 -40.52 -11.48
N ASP A 169 -12.43 -41.15 -10.57
CA ASP A 169 -12.61 -41.01 -9.12
C ASP A 169 -11.81 -39.85 -8.54
N ALA A 170 -10.73 -39.44 -9.22
CA ALA A 170 -9.87 -38.37 -8.75
C ALA A 170 -9.27 -37.51 -9.84
N VAL A 171 -9.08 -36.23 -9.51
CA VAL A 171 -8.38 -35.24 -10.33
C VAL A 171 -7.22 -34.68 -9.54
N VAL A 172 -6.03 -34.65 -10.14
CA VAL A 172 -4.80 -34.11 -9.55
C VAL A 172 -4.38 -32.85 -10.29
N PHE A 173 -4.21 -31.75 -9.55
CA PHE A 173 -3.72 -30.48 -10.08
C PHE A 173 -2.20 -30.37 -9.94
N VAL A 174 -1.46 -30.96 -10.89
CA VAL A 174 0.01 -31.05 -10.83
C VAL A 174 0.69 -29.68 -10.96
N ASP A 175 0.14 -28.81 -11.82
CA ASP A 175 0.54 -27.40 -11.91
C ASP A 175 -0.70 -26.52 -12.14
N ALA A 176 -1.17 -25.82 -11.09
CA ALA A 176 -2.35 -24.95 -11.15
C ALA A 176 -2.03 -23.57 -11.76
N ARG A 177 -1.28 -23.56 -12.86
CA ARG A 177 -1.05 -22.38 -13.73
C ARG A 177 -2.17 -22.14 -14.76
N GLY A 178 -3.17 -23.02 -14.80
CA GLY A 178 -4.40 -22.81 -15.57
C GLY A 178 -5.25 -21.64 -15.06
N SER A 179 -6.20 -21.21 -15.90
CA SER A 179 -7.18 -20.19 -15.54
C SER A 179 -8.23 -20.77 -14.57
N THR A 180 -8.92 -19.92 -13.79
CA THR A 180 -10.01 -20.37 -12.90
C THR A 180 -11.07 -21.21 -13.64
N PRO A 181 -11.50 -20.86 -14.87
CA PRO A 181 -12.38 -21.71 -15.67
C PRO A 181 -11.83 -23.12 -15.94
N ASP A 182 -10.54 -23.27 -16.21
CA ASP A 182 -9.92 -24.57 -16.47
C ASP A 182 -10.01 -25.49 -15.24
N VAL A 183 -9.82 -24.91 -14.04
CA VAL A 183 -9.94 -25.64 -12.76
C VAL A 183 -11.37 -26.10 -12.54
N VAL A 184 -12.36 -25.23 -12.78
CA VAL A 184 -13.78 -25.58 -12.66
C VAL A 184 -14.15 -26.70 -13.62
N GLN A 185 -13.72 -26.61 -14.88
CA GLN A 185 -13.98 -27.66 -15.87
C GLN A 185 -13.37 -29.00 -15.44
N ALA A 186 -12.13 -28.99 -14.92
CA ALA A 186 -11.46 -30.18 -14.41
C ALA A 186 -12.20 -30.80 -13.22
N VAL A 187 -12.66 -29.99 -12.26
CA VAL A 187 -13.48 -30.47 -11.13
C VAL A 187 -14.76 -31.13 -11.63
N GLY A 188 -15.48 -30.48 -12.55
CA GLY A 188 -16.72 -31.01 -13.13
C GLY A 188 -16.56 -32.37 -13.83
N ARG A 189 -15.34 -32.81 -14.17
CA ARG A 189 -15.06 -34.15 -14.71
C ARG A 189 -15.08 -35.24 -13.64
N ALA A 190 -14.58 -34.94 -12.45
CA ALA A 190 -14.55 -35.88 -11.34
C ALA A 190 -15.94 -36.06 -10.72
N LEU A 191 -16.75 -34.98 -10.70
CA LEU A 191 -18.08 -34.96 -10.11
C LEU A 191 -19.13 -35.76 -10.88
N ARG A 192 -18.85 -36.16 -12.12
CA ARG A 192 -19.78 -36.96 -12.93
C ARG A 192 -19.98 -38.33 -12.29
N MET A 193 -21.23 -38.71 -12.14
CA MET A 193 -21.65 -40.03 -11.67
C MET A 193 -23.03 -40.38 -12.25
N GLN A 194 -23.41 -41.64 -12.17
CA GLN A 194 -24.82 -42.01 -12.36
C GLN A 194 -25.63 -41.59 -11.13
N PRO A 195 -26.88 -41.09 -11.30
CA PRO A 195 -27.68 -40.68 -10.16
C PRO A 195 -27.86 -41.81 -9.14
N GLY A 196 -27.52 -41.54 -7.87
CA GLY A 196 -27.59 -42.53 -6.79
C GLY A 196 -26.38 -43.49 -6.66
N GLU A 197 -25.33 -43.32 -7.47
CA GLU A 197 -24.10 -44.14 -7.41
C GLU A 197 -23.34 -43.97 -6.08
N GLY A 198 -23.51 -42.84 -5.37
CA GLY A 198 -22.90 -42.60 -4.07
C GLY A 198 -21.38 -42.39 -4.12
N LYS A 199 -20.85 -42.03 -5.29
CA LYS A 199 -19.44 -41.76 -5.54
C LYS A 199 -18.93 -40.55 -4.75
N VAL A 200 -17.69 -40.62 -4.29
CA VAL A 200 -16.94 -39.49 -3.72
C VAL A 200 -15.73 -39.20 -4.62
N ALA A 201 -15.69 -37.99 -5.17
CA ALA A 201 -14.62 -37.50 -6.03
C ALA A 201 -13.47 -36.88 -5.21
N SER A 202 -12.23 -37.28 -5.49
CA SER A 202 -11.04 -36.72 -4.82
C SER A 202 -10.34 -35.67 -5.67
N LEU A 203 -10.19 -34.46 -5.14
CA LEU A 203 -9.47 -33.34 -5.76
C LEU A 203 -8.12 -33.19 -5.08
N VAL A 204 -7.08 -33.74 -5.69
CA VAL A 204 -5.74 -33.80 -5.11
C VAL A 204 -4.94 -32.55 -5.48
N VAL A 205 -4.37 -31.89 -4.47
CA VAL A 205 -3.56 -30.68 -4.63
C VAL A 205 -2.19 -30.88 -3.96
N PRO A 206 -1.14 -31.13 -4.77
CA PRO A 206 0.23 -31.18 -4.27
C PRO A 206 0.72 -29.80 -3.80
N VAL A 207 1.35 -29.76 -2.63
CA VAL A 207 1.95 -28.56 -2.02
C VAL A 207 3.43 -28.82 -1.80
N PHE A 208 4.30 -28.12 -2.52
CA PHE A 208 5.74 -28.21 -2.29
C PHE A 208 6.16 -27.24 -1.20
N LEU A 209 6.60 -27.75 -0.06
CA LEU A 209 7.08 -26.93 1.06
C LEU A 209 8.52 -26.47 0.81
N GLU A 210 8.83 -25.24 1.21
CA GLU A 210 10.19 -24.69 1.19
C GLU A 210 11.06 -25.34 2.27
N PRO A 211 12.41 -25.32 2.13
CA PRO A 211 13.30 -25.93 3.12
C PRO A 211 13.11 -25.30 4.51
N GLY A 212 12.71 -26.12 5.48
CA GLY A 212 12.42 -25.67 6.86
C GLY A 212 11.08 -24.96 7.03
N GLU A 213 10.23 -24.93 6.00
CA GLU A 213 8.84 -24.47 6.12
C GLU A 213 8.04 -25.49 6.92
N GLU A 214 7.52 -25.06 8.07
CA GLU A 214 6.67 -25.92 8.86
C GLU A 214 5.26 -25.95 8.25
N PRO A 215 4.66 -27.15 8.13
CA PRO A 215 3.36 -27.30 7.52
C PRO A 215 2.32 -26.30 8.08
N ASP A 216 2.31 -26.00 9.38
CA ASP A 216 1.31 -25.14 10.05
C ASP A 216 1.43 -23.64 9.70
N GLU A 217 2.51 -23.19 9.06
CA GLU A 217 2.72 -21.80 8.64
C GLU A 217 1.92 -21.37 7.38
N MET A 218 0.85 -22.12 7.08
CA MET A 218 0.01 -22.01 5.87
C MET A 218 -0.46 -20.59 5.52
N LEU A 219 -0.73 -19.77 6.55
CA LEU A 219 -1.29 -18.43 6.40
C LEU A 219 -0.38 -17.51 5.56
N ALA A 220 0.92 -17.51 5.88
CA ALA A 220 1.92 -16.64 5.26
C ALA A 220 2.62 -17.32 4.07
N SER A 221 2.51 -18.64 3.97
CA SER A 221 3.21 -19.42 2.97
C SER A 221 2.73 -19.17 1.53
N ARG A 222 3.70 -19.16 0.61
CA ARG A 222 3.47 -19.09 -0.83
C ARG A 222 3.22 -20.47 -1.43
N SER A 223 3.65 -21.54 -0.78
CA SER A 223 3.52 -22.95 -1.18
C SER A 223 2.06 -23.35 -1.40
N TYR A 224 1.14 -22.80 -0.59
CA TYR A 224 -0.30 -23.09 -0.67
C TYR A 224 -1.05 -22.27 -1.73
N THR A 225 -0.37 -21.53 -2.60
CA THR A 225 -1.03 -20.72 -3.64
C THR A 225 -1.92 -21.56 -4.57
N HIS A 226 -1.50 -22.79 -4.90
CA HIS A 226 -2.30 -23.69 -5.73
C HIS A 226 -3.57 -24.16 -5.02
N LEU A 227 -3.48 -24.49 -3.73
CA LEU A 227 -4.64 -24.83 -2.91
C LEU A 227 -5.65 -23.68 -2.85
N VAL A 228 -5.16 -22.44 -2.64
CA VAL A 228 -6.02 -21.25 -2.64
C VAL A 228 -6.77 -21.09 -3.96
N LYS A 229 -6.10 -21.31 -5.10
CA LYS A 229 -6.74 -21.24 -6.42
C LYS A 229 -7.84 -22.28 -6.57
N VAL A 230 -7.59 -23.55 -6.20
CA VAL A 230 -8.57 -24.64 -6.29
C VAL A 230 -9.78 -24.35 -5.41
N LEU A 231 -9.56 -23.95 -4.15
CA LEU A 231 -10.66 -23.63 -3.23
C LEU A 231 -11.44 -22.38 -3.67
N THR A 232 -10.78 -21.39 -4.27
CA THR A 232 -11.46 -20.21 -4.84
C THR A 232 -12.31 -20.57 -6.05
N ALA A 233 -11.82 -21.47 -6.92
CA ALA A 233 -12.58 -21.98 -8.05
C ALA A 233 -13.80 -22.78 -7.59
N LEU A 234 -13.65 -23.63 -6.57
CA LEU A 234 -14.76 -24.38 -5.96
C LEU A 234 -15.81 -23.44 -5.36
N ARG A 235 -15.39 -22.39 -4.64
CA ARG A 235 -16.29 -21.41 -4.02
C ARG A 235 -17.23 -20.72 -5.02
N ALA A 236 -16.81 -20.57 -6.29
CA ALA A 236 -17.66 -19.99 -7.32
C ALA A 236 -18.91 -20.85 -7.63
N HIS A 237 -18.89 -22.13 -7.26
CA HIS A 237 -19.94 -23.11 -7.55
C HIS A 237 -20.57 -23.72 -6.28
N ASP A 238 -19.80 -23.79 -5.19
CA ASP A 238 -20.23 -24.27 -3.88
C ASP A 238 -19.67 -23.36 -2.78
N ALA A 239 -20.27 -22.17 -2.65
CA ALA A 239 -19.85 -21.18 -1.68
C ALA A 239 -20.07 -21.68 -0.24
N GLU A 240 -21.21 -22.33 0.01
CA GLU A 240 -21.61 -22.80 1.34
C GLU A 240 -20.63 -23.85 1.87
N ALA A 241 -20.28 -24.87 1.08
CA ALA A 241 -19.37 -25.91 1.53
C ALA A 241 -17.95 -25.38 1.84
N VAL A 242 -17.48 -24.40 1.06
CA VAL A 242 -16.18 -23.74 1.31
C VAL A 242 -16.25 -22.78 2.51
N GLU A 243 -17.38 -22.10 2.73
CA GLU A 243 -17.59 -21.22 3.89
C GLU A 243 -17.65 -22.00 5.20
N GLN A 244 -18.19 -23.21 5.20
CA GLN A 244 -18.23 -24.06 6.39
C GLN A 244 -16.83 -24.50 6.86
N LEU A 245 -15.85 -24.63 5.96
CA LEU A 245 -14.44 -24.88 6.32
C LEU A 245 -13.81 -23.73 7.12
N ALA A 246 -14.42 -22.55 7.09
CA ALA A 246 -13.94 -21.37 7.79
C ALA A 246 -14.44 -21.27 9.23
N VAL A 247 -15.27 -22.22 9.69
CA VAL A 247 -15.72 -22.32 11.08
C VAL A 247 -14.80 -23.33 11.79
N PRO A 248 -14.07 -22.93 12.86
CA PRO A 248 -13.26 -23.88 13.62
C PRO A 248 -14.19 -24.89 14.30
N GLN A 249 -14.19 -26.13 13.81
CA GLN A 249 -14.91 -27.21 14.45
C GLN A 249 -13.99 -27.83 15.51
N ALA A 250 -14.50 -28.03 16.73
CA ALA A 250 -13.79 -28.81 17.74
C ALA A 250 -13.51 -30.22 17.19
N PRO A 251 -12.42 -30.89 17.57
CA PRO A 251 -12.17 -32.27 17.18
C PRO A 251 -13.25 -33.18 17.78
N GLY A 252 -14.37 -33.28 17.07
CA GLY A 252 -15.47 -34.16 17.39
C GLY A 252 -15.12 -35.55 16.91
N ARG A 253 -15.07 -36.50 17.86
CA ARG A 253 -15.08 -37.95 17.64
C ARG A 253 -15.77 -38.32 16.32
N GLN A 254 -15.09 -39.09 15.47
CA GLN A 254 -15.75 -39.90 14.45
C GLN A 254 -16.86 -40.71 15.14
N ALA A 255 -18.10 -40.28 14.97
CA ALA A 255 -19.25 -41.11 15.29
C ALA A 255 -19.53 -41.99 14.07
N PRO A 256 -19.77 -43.31 14.24
CA PRO A 256 -20.09 -44.18 13.13
C PRO A 256 -21.41 -43.74 12.50
N SER A 257 -21.44 -43.69 11.16
CA SER A 257 -22.66 -43.57 10.38
C SER A 257 -23.60 -44.72 10.74
N VAL A 258 -24.74 -44.40 11.36
CA VAL A 258 -25.87 -45.31 11.49
C VAL A 258 -27.04 -44.72 10.71
N THR A 259 -27.58 -45.56 9.84
CA THR A 259 -28.72 -45.36 8.93
C THR A 259 -30.03 -45.03 9.67
N GLY A 260 -30.88 -44.22 9.04
CA GLY A 260 -32.32 -44.11 9.39
C GLY A 260 -32.78 -42.69 9.72
N GLY A 261 -33.65 -42.13 8.87
CA GLY A 261 -34.03 -40.71 8.88
C GLY A 261 -34.99 -40.25 9.98
N THR A 262 -35.06 -38.93 10.13
CA THR A 262 -36.28 -38.10 10.15
C THR A 262 -35.88 -36.63 10.23
N ALA A 263 -36.70 -35.77 9.63
CA ALA A 263 -36.44 -34.34 9.41
C ALA A 263 -36.19 -33.56 10.70
N GLY A 264 -35.09 -32.79 10.72
CA GLY A 264 -34.75 -31.83 11.76
C GLY A 264 -33.27 -31.45 11.75
N GLY A 265 -32.91 -30.42 10.98
CA GLY A 265 -31.64 -29.68 11.06
C GLY A 265 -30.36 -30.50 11.23
N VAL A 266 -29.87 -31.15 10.17
CA VAL A 266 -28.56 -31.81 10.15
C VAL A 266 -27.68 -31.19 9.08
N VAL A 267 -27.20 -29.97 9.35
CA VAL A 267 -26.12 -29.35 8.55
C VAL A 267 -24.87 -29.32 9.42
N SER A 268 -24.19 -30.46 9.55
CA SER A 268 -22.90 -30.57 10.24
C SER A 268 -21.99 -31.70 9.74
N GLY A 269 -22.40 -32.52 8.77
CA GLY A 269 -21.60 -33.62 8.23
C GLY A 269 -20.84 -33.29 6.93
N ALA A 270 -21.42 -32.46 6.05
CA ALA A 270 -20.90 -32.26 4.69
C ALA A 270 -19.57 -31.48 4.62
N ALA A 271 -19.30 -30.61 5.60
CA ALA A 271 -18.02 -29.90 5.70
C ALA A 271 -16.91 -30.75 6.36
N GLN A 272 -17.29 -31.73 7.19
CA GLN A 272 -16.35 -32.70 7.77
C GLN A 272 -15.88 -33.66 6.67
N GLY A 273 -14.62 -33.52 6.27
CA GLY A 273 -13.99 -34.36 5.24
C GLY A 273 -13.84 -33.71 3.87
N LEU A 274 -14.40 -32.51 3.66
CA LEU A 274 -14.25 -31.78 2.40
C LEU A 274 -12.81 -31.32 2.14
N LEU A 275 -12.00 -31.12 3.18
CA LEU A 275 -10.58 -30.79 3.06
C LEU A 275 -9.76 -31.68 3.99
N GLN A 276 -8.83 -32.43 3.41
CA GLN A 276 -7.94 -33.38 4.09
C GLN A 276 -6.49 -33.02 3.77
N PHE A 277 -5.60 -33.22 4.73
CA PHE A 277 -4.16 -32.98 4.58
C PHE A 277 -3.41 -34.26 4.89
N SER A 278 -2.32 -34.52 4.15
CA SER A 278 -1.42 -35.64 4.45
C SER A 278 -0.74 -35.49 5.82
N THR A 279 -0.58 -34.27 6.32
CA THR A 279 -0.18 -33.98 7.72
C THR A 279 -1.33 -33.33 8.50
N ALA A 280 -1.50 -33.72 9.76
CA ALA A 280 -2.57 -33.19 10.61
C ALA A 280 -2.43 -31.67 10.82
N ARG A 281 -3.56 -30.96 10.79
CA ARG A 281 -3.63 -29.49 10.91
C ARG A 281 -4.35 -29.06 12.17
N ASP A 282 -3.89 -27.98 12.77
CA ASP A 282 -4.67 -27.25 13.75
C ASP A 282 -5.96 -26.68 13.09
N PRO A 283 -7.16 -27.11 13.54
CA PRO A 283 -8.43 -26.62 13.01
C PRO A 283 -8.58 -25.10 13.08
N VAL A 284 -7.96 -24.43 14.07
CA VAL A 284 -8.01 -22.98 14.22
C VAL A 284 -7.18 -22.29 13.14
N GLN A 285 -5.99 -22.81 12.86
CA GLN A 285 -5.09 -22.30 11.82
C GLN A 285 -5.64 -22.58 10.42
N LEU A 286 -6.23 -23.75 10.20
CA LEU A 286 -6.90 -24.09 8.96
C LEU A 286 -8.08 -23.14 8.70
N ALA A 287 -8.95 -22.95 9.69
CA ALA A 287 -10.07 -22.00 9.56
C ALA A 287 -9.56 -20.57 9.35
N ALA A 288 -8.45 -20.17 9.99
CA ALA A 288 -7.82 -18.88 9.74
C ALA A 288 -7.27 -18.76 8.32
N PHE A 289 -6.64 -19.81 7.78
CA PHE A 289 -6.17 -19.88 6.39
C PHE A 289 -7.33 -19.75 5.39
N ILE A 290 -8.39 -20.52 5.57
CA ILE A 290 -9.58 -20.46 4.71
C ILE A 290 -10.20 -19.07 4.78
N ARG A 291 -10.39 -18.50 5.98
CA ARG A 291 -10.87 -17.12 6.14
C ARG A 291 -9.96 -16.12 5.43
N ALA A 292 -8.65 -16.16 5.67
CA ALA A 292 -7.73 -15.12 5.23
C ALA A 292 -7.37 -15.20 3.74
N ARG A 293 -7.29 -16.41 3.17
CA ARG A 293 -6.76 -16.65 1.82
C ARG A 293 -7.84 -17.07 0.81
N VAL A 294 -8.92 -17.73 1.24
CA VAL A 294 -9.94 -18.35 0.36
C VAL A 294 -11.27 -17.62 0.40
N LEU A 295 -11.82 -17.35 1.59
CA LEU A 295 -13.05 -16.55 1.74
C LEU A 295 -12.79 -15.06 1.52
N ARG A 296 -11.58 -14.60 1.86
CA ARG A 296 -11.14 -13.21 1.71
C ARG A 296 -9.98 -13.05 0.71
N PRO A 297 -10.08 -13.48 -0.57
CA PRO A 297 -8.90 -13.50 -1.42
C PRO A 297 -8.39 -12.11 -1.82
N GLU A 298 -9.19 -11.03 -1.67
CA GLU A 298 -8.75 -9.63 -1.76
C GLU A 298 -9.94 -8.65 -1.51
N GLY A 299 -11.17 -9.11 -1.72
CA GLY A 299 -12.39 -8.27 -1.61
C GLY A 299 -12.88 -7.95 -0.19
N GLU A 300 -12.61 -8.79 0.82
CA GLU A 300 -13.11 -8.54 2.19
C GLU A 300 -12.17 -7.69 3.05
N TYR A 301 -10.86 -7.80 2.89
CA TYR A 301 -9.93 -6.85 3.52
C TYR A 301 -10.12 -5.45 2.94
N TRP A 302 -10.43 -5.38 1.65
CA TRP A 302 -10.84 -4.16 0.97
C TRP A 302 -12.21 -3.67 1.45
N ARG A 303 -13.27 -4.49 1.42
CA ARG A 303 -14.60 -4.11 1.93
C ARG A 303 -14.59 -3.70 3.39
N ARG A 304 -13.83 -4.40 4.25
CA ARG A 304 -13.72 -4.06 5.67
C ARG A 304 -12.95 -2.75 5.88
N GLY A 305 -11.87 -2.54 5.13
CA GLY A 305 -11.16 -1.27 5.14
C GLY A 305 -11.99 -0.12 4.61
N LEU A 306 -12.76 -0.34 3.54
CA LEU A 306 -13.69 0.62 2.96
C LEU A 306 -14.85 0.91 3.92
N GLN A 307 -15.47 -0.10 4.53
CA GLN A 307 -16.53 0.08 5.53
C GLN A 307 -16.03 0.83 6.76
N ALA A 308 -14.86 0.47 7.29
CA ALA A 308 -14.24 1.19 8.41
C ALA A 308 -13.84 2.62 8.02
N ALA A 309 -13.37 2.85 6.79
CA ALA A 309 -13.13 4.18 6.26
C ALA A 309 -14.42 4.99 6.14
N THR A 310 -15.48 4.44 5.54
CA THR A 310 -16.79 5.09 5.41
C THR A 310 -17.40 5.43 6.77
N ALA A 311 -17.30 4.52 7.76
CA ALA A 311 -17.74 4.79 9.12
C ALA A 311 -16.93 5.92 9.77
N TYR A 312 -15.60 5.89 9.65
CA TYR A 312 -14.75 6.97 10.13
C TYR A 312 -15.07 8.32 9.48
N ALA A 313 -15.31 8.31 8.16
CA ALA A 313 -15.67 9.50 7.38
C ALA A 313 -17.05 10.04 7.77
N ALA A 314 -18.02 9.18 8.08
CA ALA A 314 -19.32 9.60 8.59
C ALA A 314 -19.19 10.33 9.95
N ASP A 315 -18.32 9.83 10.83
CA ASP A 315 -18.11 10.41 12.16
C ASP A 315 -17.27 11.69 12.15
N HIS A 316 -16.29 11.80 11.24
CA HIS A 316 -15.27 12.87 11.25
C HIS A 316 -15.34 13.82 10.05
N GLY A 317 -16.19 13.52 9.06
CA GLY A 317 -16.30 14.28 7.80
C GLY A 317 -15.10 14.17 6.87
N HIS A 318 -14.11 13.32 7.17
CA HIS A 318 -12.89 13.17 6.38
C HIS A 318 -12.17 11.83 6.62
N LEU A 319 -11.30 11.41 5.68
CA LEU A 319 -10.39 10.25 5.84
C LEU A 319 -8.98 10.62 6.32
N ARG A 320 -8.85 11.65 7.17
CA ARG A 320 -7.58 12.02 7.82
C ARG A 320 -7.36 11.14 9.05
N ILE A 321 -6.97 9.89 8.79
CA ILE A 321 -6.81 8.85 9.82
C ILE A 321 -5.34 8.79 10.29
N PRO A 322 -5.05 8.93 11.61
CA PRO A 322 -3.71 8.73 12.16
C PRO A 322 -3.17 7.31 11.89
N TYR A 323 -1.86 7.16 11.68
CA TYR A 323 -1.27 5.86 11.32
C TYR A 323 -1.57 4.74 12.33
N GLY A 324 -1.57 5.06 13.63
CA GLY A 324 -1.85 4.10 14.71
C GLY A 324 -3.34 3.89 15.02
N TYR A 325 -4.25 4.51 14.27
CA TYR A 325 -5.68 4.41 14.55
C TYR A 325 -6.21 3.00 14.22
N THR A 326 -6.94 2.45 15.18
CA THR A 326 -7.64 1.17 15.08
C THR A 326 -9.14 1.44 15.22
N ALA A 327 -9.93 0.96 14.27
CA ALA A 327 -11.37 1.10 14.28
C ALA A 327 -12.00 0.29 15.44
N PRO A 328 -13.24 0.61 15.85
CA PRO A 328 -13.90 -0.05 17.00
C PRO A 328 -14.00 -1.57 16.90
N ASP A 329 -13.99 -2.12 15.68
CA ASP A 329 -14.01 -3.56 15.39
C ASP A 329 -12.61 -4.22 15.45
N GLY A 330 -11.59 -3.48 15.90
CA GLY A 330 -10.20 -3.91 15.97
C GLY A 330 -9.43 -3.82 14.64
N PHE A 331 -10.02 -3.25 13.58
CA PHE A 331 -9.35 -3.13 12.30
C PHE A 331 -8.31 -1.99 12.29
N ALA A 332 -7.06 -2.28 11.93
CA ALA A 332 -5.96 -1.30 11.86
C ALA A 332 -6.11 -0.33 10.66
N LEU A 333 -7.14 0.50 10.70
CA LEU A 333 -7.56 1.39 9.61
C LEU A 333 -6.47 2.41 9.25
N GLY A 334 -5.72 2.92 10.21
CA GLY A 334 -4.61 3.86 9.96
C GLY A 334 -3.50 3.27 9.09
N VAL A 335 -3.11 2.02 9.38
CA VAL A 335 -2.12 1.28 8.58
C VAL A 335 -2.69 0.95 7.21
N TRP A 336 -3.98 0.58 7.14
CA TRP A 336 -4.65 0.26 5.88
C TRP A 336 -4.69 1.46 4.92
N ILE A 337 -5.14 2.64 5.37
CA ILE A 337 -5.17 3.88 4.58
C ILE A 337 -3.77 4.27 4.10
N ALA A 338 -2.74 4.11 4.95
CA ALA A 338 -1.36 4.38 4.57
C ALA A 338 -0.88 3.49 3.42
N LYS A 339 -1.23 2.20 3.44
CA LYS A 339 -0.93 1.27 2.34
C LYS A 339 -1.62 1.67 1.03
N GLN A 340 -2.88 2.12 1.09
CA GLN A 340 -3.58 2.58 -0.13
C GLN A 340 -2.93 3.83 -0.75
N ARG A 341 -2.48 4.78 0.08
CA ARG A 341 -1.73 5.96 -0.41
C ARG A 341 -0.41 5.58 -1.09
N ILE A 342 0.26 4.54 -0.61
CA ILE A 342 1.50 4.02 -1.21
C ILE A 342 1.20 3.39 -2.56
N ALA A 343 0.20 2.50 -2.63
CA ALA A 343 -0.20 1.81 -3.85
C ALA A 343 -0.68 2.80 -4.94
N TYR A 344 -1.46 3.82 -4.57
CA TYR A 344 -1.87 4.89 -5.48
C TYR A 344 -0.67 5.65 -6.07
N ARG A 345 0.30 6.04 -5.24
CA ARG A 345 1.51 6.74 -5.71
C ARG A 345 2.38 5.88 -6.63
N GLN A 346 2.36 4.57 -6.44
CA GLN A 346 3.10 3.60 -7.26
C GLN A 346 2.36 3.25 -8.57
N GLY A 347 1.11 3.70 -8.75
CA GLY A 347 0.28 3.35 -9.90
C GLY A 347 -0.16 1.88 -9.89
N THR A 348 -0.13 1.21 -8.74
CA THR A 348 -0.46 -0.23 -8.59
C THR A 348 -1.86 -0.45 -8.02
N LEU A 349 -2.58 0.61 -7.65
CA LEU A 349 -3.96 0.53 -7.17
C LEU A 349 -4.94 0.57 -8.35
N ALA A 350 -5.85 -0.41 -8.41
CA ALA A 350 -6.86 -0.50 -9.47
C ALA A 350 -7.77 0.74 -9.51
N GLU A 351 -8.18 1.18 -10.70
CA GLU A 351 -9.01 2.38 -10.89
C GLU A 351 -10.36 2.33 -10.18
N GLU A 352 -10.98 1.15 -10.09
CA GLU A 352 -12.24 0.94 -9.35
C GLU A 352 -12.06 1.23 -7.85
N ARG A 353 -10.96 0.74 -7.26
CA ARG A 353 -10.60 0.97 -5.86
C ARG A 353 -10.29 2.44 -5.56
N VAL A 354 -9.73 3.16 -6.54
CA VAL A 354 -9.55 4.61 -6.46
C VAL A 354 -10.91 5.31 -6.38
N ARG A 355 -11.84 4.97 -7.29
CA ARG A 355 -13.19 5.54 -7.32
C ARG A 355 -13.97 5.31 -6.03
N GLU A 356 -13.89 4.12 -5.43
CA GLU A 356 -14.57 3.80 -4.17
C GLU A 356 -14.02 4.61 -2.98
N LEU A 357 -12.70 4.78 -2.91
CA LEU A 357 -12.08 5.60 -1.88
C LEU A 357 -12.31 7.10 -2.10
N ASP A 358 -12.31 7.57 -3.34
CA ASP A 358 -12.69 8.95 -3.67
C ASP A 358 -14.12 9.25 -3.22
N ALA A 359 -15.06 8.33 -3.46
CA ALA A 359 -16.45 8.44 -2.99
C ALA A 359 -16.56 8.48 -1.46
N ALA A 360 -15.63 7.82 -0.74
CA ALA A 360 -15.53 7.87 0.72
C ALA A 360 -14.78 9.11 1.26
N GLY A 361 -14.34 10.04 0.40
CA GLY A 361 -13.63 11.26 0.81
C GLY A 361 -12.13 11.07 1.03
N MET A 362 -11.49 10.17 0.28
CA MET A 362 -10.07 9.85 0.43
C MET A 362 -9.17 11.03 0.09
N VAL A 363 -8.25 11.33 1.02
CA VAL A 363 -7.17 12.28 0.80
C VAL A 363 -5.90 11.51 0.46
N TRP A 364 -5.60 11.38 -0.83
CA TRP A 364 -4.39 10.68 -1.33
C TRP A 364 -3.09 11.37 -0.92
N SER A 365 -3.12 12.70 -0.89
CA SER A 365 -2.01 13.53 -0.45
C SER A 365 -2.52 14.70 0.37
N HIS A 366 -2.30 14.66 1.68
CA HIS A 366 -2.57 15.80 2.57
C HIS A 366 -1.86 17.07 2.11
N ARG A 367 -0.70 16.92 1.46
CA ARG A 367 0.06 18.04 0.89
C ARG A 367 -0.56 18.60 -0.39
N GLU A 368 -1.35 17.83 -1.12
CA GLU A 368 -2.09 18.32 -2.29
C GLU A 368 -3.39 18.97 -1.87
N VAL A 369 -4.13 18.40 -0.92
CA VAL A 369 -5.34 19.04 -0.37
C VAL A 369 -4.99 20.36 0.31
N ALA A 370 -3.99 20.38 1.20
CA ALA A 370 -3.54 21.64 1.83
C ALA A 370 -2.96 22.64 0.82
N PHE A 371 -2.43 22.16 -0.31
CA PHE A 371 -2.00 23.04 -1.39
C PHE A 371 -3.20 23.57 -2.19
N SER A 372 -4.22 22.75 -2.49
CA SER A 372 -5.44 23.17 -3.18
C SER A 372 -6.25 24.16 -2.35
N GLU A 373 -6.47 23.86 -1.06
CA GLU A 373 -7.15 24.77 -0.12
C GLU A 373 -6.41 26.11 -0.03
N GLY A 374 -5.07 26.07 0.05
CA GLY A 374 -4.25 27.28 0.05
C GLY A 374 -4.23 28.00 -1.28
N LEU A 375 -4.26 27.29 -2.41
CA LEU A 375 -4.32 27.85 -3.75
C LEU A 375 -5.67 28.53 -3.99
N ASP A 376 -6.77 27.96 -3.49
CA ASP A 376 -8.10 28.57 -3.56
C ASP A 376 -8.19 29.82 -2.69
N ALA A 377 -7.65 29.77 -1.46
CA ALA A 377 -7.52 30.95 -0.61
C ALA A 377 -6.65 32.02 -1.28
N ALA A 378 -5.56 31.63 -1.93
CA ALA A 378 -4.69 32.53 -2.69
C ALA A 378 -5.39 33.14 -3.92
N ARG A 379 -6.19 32.35 -4.67
CA ARG A 379 -7.01 32.85 -5.79
C ARG A 379 -8.03 33.88 -5.31
N ARG A 380 -8.73 33.60 -4.21
CA ARG A 380 -9.71 34.52 -3.64
C ARG A 380 -9.05 35.79 -3.09
N TRP A 381 -7.93 35.63 -2.39
CA TRP A 381 -7.10 36.75 -1.97
C TRP A 381 -6.69 37.63 -3.16
N ALA A 382 -6.17 37.03 -4.23
CA ALA A 382 -5.78 37.75 -5.44
C ALA A 382 -6.97 38.39 -6.16
N ALA A 383 -8.15 37.77 -6.12
CA ALA A 383 -9.36 38.36 -6.71
C ALA A 383 -9.79 39.64 -5.97
N GLU A 384 -9.61 39.71 -4.65
CA GLU A 384 -9.93 40.91 -3.86
C GLU A 384 -8.80 41.95 -3.87
N HIS A 385 -7.54 41.52 -3.77
CA HIS A 385 -6.39 42.40 -3.53
C HIS A 385 -5.53 42.63 -4.79
N GLY A 386 -5.80 41.92 -5.88
CA GLY A 386 -5.10 42.00 -7.17
C GLY A 386 -3.77 41.24 -7.27
N HIS A 387 -3.24 40.72 -6.15
CA HIS A 387 -1.90 40.13 -6.10
C HIS A 387 -1.78 39.02 -5.05
N LEU A 388 -0.72 38.20 -5.14
CA LEU A 388 -0.39 37.19 -4.12
C LEU A 388 0.60 37.66 -3.05
N LEU A 389 0.81 38.97 -2.92
CA LEU A 389 1.74 39.61 -1.98
C LEU A 389 1.16 39.84 -0.58
N ALA A 390 0.46 38.85 -0.02
CA ALA A 390 -0.18 38.96 1.28
C ALA A 390 0.85 39.15 2.43
N PRO A 391 0.59 40.01 3.44
CA PRO A 391 1.38 40.06 4.68
C PRO A 391 1.37 38.71 5.40
N ALA A 392 2.35 38.45 6.28
CA ALA A 392 2.42 37.19 7.03
C ALA A 392 1.17 36.93 7.88
N GLU A 393 0.58 37.98 8.47
CA GLU A 393 -0.63 37.90 9.31
C GLU A 393 -1.93 37.82 8.50
N ALA A 394 -1.87 37.86 7.17
CA ALA A 394 -3.06 37.85 6.33
C ALA A 394 -3.81 36.52 6.46
N THR A 395 -5.13 36.64 6.67
CA THR A 395 -6.05 35.51 6.67
C THR A 395 -7.16 35.74 5.65
N TRP A 396 -7.66 34.65 5.05
CA TRP A 396 -8.83 34.64 4.20
C TRP A 396 -9.86 33.67 4.78
N GLN A 397 -10.98 34.19 5.32
CA GLN A 397 -12.01 33.39 6.00
C GLN A 397 -11.42 32.41 7.04
N GLY A 398 -10.45 32.88 7.84
CA GLY A 398 -9.75 32.07 8.84
C GLY A 398 -8.59 31.23 8.30
N TYR A 399 -8.42 31.11 6.99
CA TYR A 399 -7.24 30.45 6.40
C TYR A 399 -6.02 31.38 6.42
N PRO A 400 -4.86 30.98 6.98
CA PRO A 400 -3.67 31.83 7.08
C PRO A 400 -2.90 31.93 5.75
N VAL A 401 -3.50 32.62 4.78
CA VAL A 401 -2.99 32.75 3.39
C VAL A 401 -1.62 33.40 3.35
N GLY A 402 -1.33 34.35 4.24
CA GLY A 402 -0.03 35.00 4.37
C GLY A 402 1.11 34.04 4.70
N ILE A 403 0.92 33.26 5.76
CA ILE A 403 1.86 32.21 6.19
C ILE A 403 2.04 31.16 5.08
N TRP A 404 0.94 30.72 4.47
CA TRP A 404 0.99 29.73 3.40
C TRP A 404 1.79 30.21 2.19
N LEU A 405 1.55 31.44 1.72
CA LEU A 405 2.29 32.05 0.60
C LEU A 405 3.78 32.22 0.92
N ARG A 406 4.12 32.62 2.15
CA ARG A 406 5.52 32.68 2.62
C ARG A 406 6.20 31.31 2.49
N ASP A 407 5.52 30.26 2.92
CA ASP A 407 6.06 28.90 2.91
C ASP A 407 6.19 28.36 1.46
N GLN A 408 5.25 28.68 0.57
CA GLN A 408 5.36 28.36 -0.86
C GLN A 408 6.57 29.05 -1.51
N ARG A 409 6.82 30.33 -1.19
CA ARG A 409 7.99 31.07 -1.71
C ARG A 409 9.29 30.46 -1.21
N ALA A 410 9.36 30.09 0.07
CA ALA A 410 10.52 29.44 0.65
C ALA A 410 10.80 28.08 -0.01
N ALA A 411 9.75 27.30 -0.32
CA ALA A 411 9.88 26.05 -1.05
C ALA A 411 10.41 26.27 -2.47
N ALA A 412 9.82 27.21 -3.23
CA ALA A 412 10.23 27.51 -4.59
C ALA A 412 11.67 28.04 -4.69
N ARG A 413 12.11 28.87 -3.75
CA ARG A 413 13.50 29.37 -3.69
C ARG A 413 14.49 28.23 -3.43
N ARG A 414 14.16 27.28 -2.54
CA ARG A 414 14.99 26.08 -2.30
C ARG A 414 15.08 25.20 -3.55
N GLU A 415 13.98 24.99 -4.25
CA GLU A 415 13.98 24.20 -5.49
C GLU A 415 14.85 24.83 -6.58
N ARG A 416 14.75 26.15 -6.79
CA ARG A 416 15.63 26.87 -7.73
C ARG A 416 17.11 26.80 -7.33
N ALA A 417 17.42 26.89 -6.04
CA ALA A 417 18.80 26.78 -5.56
C ALA A 417 19.39 25.38 -5.81
N VAL A 418 18.59 24.32 -5.69
CA VAL A 418 19.00 22.95 -6.02
C VAL A 418 19.22 22.77 -7.53
N GLN A 419 18.35 23.35 -8.37
CA GLN A 419 18.49 23.30 -9.83
C GLN A 419 19.76 24.01 -10.33
N ASN A 420 20.13 25.12 -9.70
CA ASN A 420 21.30 25.93 -10.09
C ASN A 420 22.61 25.45 -9.43
N GLY A 421 22.60 24.35 -8.66
CA GLY A 421 23.77 23.81 -7.97
C GLY A 421 24.65 22.89 -8.85
N PRO A 422 25.88 22.55 -8.40
CA PRO A 422 26.85 21.76 -9.20
C PRO A 422 26.36 20.35 -9.57
N ASP A 423 25.42 19.77 -8.81
CA ASP A 423 24.82 18.45 -9.02
C ASP A 423 23.45 18.49 -9.73
N GLY A 424 23.08 19.63 -10.32
CA GLY A 424 21.73 19.97 -10.82
C GLY A 424 21.11 19.05 -11.89
N GLY A 425 21.83 18.01 -12.35
CA GLY A 425 21.34 17.03 -13.31
C GLY A 425 20.80 15.71 -12.72
N ARG A 426 20.99 15.41 -11.43
CA ARG A 426 20.62 14.09 -10.85
C ARG A 426 19.41 14.10 -9.92
N ALA A 427 18.90 15.26 -9.54
CA ALA A 427 17.65 15.34 -8.80
C ALA A 427 16.49 15.17 -9.78
N SER A 428 15.95 13.95 -9.87
CA SER A 428 14.67 13.68 -10.52
C SER A 428 13.65 14.69 -10.01
N GLY A 429 13.31 15.68 -10.84
CA GLY A 429 12.36 16.71 -10.48
C GLY A 429 11.09 16.06 -9.96
N LYS A 430 10.75 16.31 -8.70
CA LYS A 430 9.40 16.00 -8.22
C LYS A 430 8.46 16.80 -9.11
N ARG A 431 7.73 16.11 -10.01
CA ARG A 431 6.81 16.71 -11.00
C ARG A 431 5.87 17.74 -10.37
N ASP A 432 5.60 17.60 -9.07
CA ASP A 432 4.74 18.46 -8.26
C ASP A 432 5.27 19.89 -8.07
N GLY A 433 6.59 20.10 -7.92
CA GLY A 433 7.15 21.44 -7.66
C GLY A 433 6.98 22.38 -8.85
N ALA A 434 7.34 21.89 -10.05
CA ALA A 434 7.16 22.62 -11.31
C ALA A 434 5.69 22.85 -11.66
N ARG A 435 4.77 21.97 -11.24
CA ARG A 435 3.32 22.19 -11.37
C ARG A 435 2.86 23.32 -10.45
N ARG A 436 3.20 23.25 -9.15
CA ARG A 436 2.79 24.24 -8.14
C ARG A 436 3.29 25.64 -8.46
N TRP A 437 4.51 25.76 -8.98
CA TRP A 437 5.05 27.02 -9.50
C TRP A 437 4.13 27.62 -10.57
N ARG A 438 3.80 26.83 -11.61
CA ARG A 438 2.94 27.26 -12.72
C ARG A 438 1.55 27.68 -12.25
N GLU A 439 0.97 26.97 -11.29
CA GLU A 439 -0.36 27.29 -10.76
C GLU A 439 -0.38 28.63 -9.99
N LEU A 440 0.68 28.97 -9.26
CA LEU A 440 0.81 30.25 -8.56
C LEU A 440 1.19 31.39 -9.51
N GLU A 441 2.09 31.13 -10.46
CA GLU A 441 2.51 32.08 -11.50
C GLU A 441 1.35 32.48 -12.42
N ALA A 442 0.43 31.56 -12.70
CA ALA A 442 -0.79 31.85 -13.45
C ALA A 442 -1.75 32.80 -12.71
N ILE A 443 -1.65 32.90 -11.38
CA ILE A 443 -2.45 33.85 -10.58
C ILE A 443 -1.73 35.20 -10.50
N ASP A 444 -0.45 35.19 -10.15
CA ASP A 444 0.39 36.38 -10.05
C ASP A 444 1.83 36.05 -10.46
N PRO A 445 2.30 36.49 -11.64
CA PRO A 445 3.67 36.22 -12.08
C PRO A 445 4.74 36.77 -11.12
N ALA A 446 4.40 37.79 -10.32
CA ALA A 446 5.28 38.40 -9.34
C ALA A 446 5.13 37.80 -7.92
N TRP A 447 4.49 36.64 -7.76
CA TRP A 447 4.22 36.03 -6.45
C TRP A 447 5.49 35.66 -5.67
N CYS A 448 6.61 35.38 -6.33
CA CYS A 448 7.87 35.01 -5.69
C CYS A 448 9.06 35.85 -6.22
N PRO A 449 9.13 37.15 -5.85
CA PRO A 449 10.22 38.02 -6.30
C PRO A 449 11.55 37.60 -5.67
N VAL A 450 12.64 38.00 -6.32
CA VAL A 450 14.02 37.78 -5.84
C VAL A 450 14.42 38.76 -4.73
N TRP A 451 13.65 39.84 -4.54
CA TRP A 451 13.83 40.85 -3.50
C TRP A 451 12.74 40.78 -2.42
N ASP A 452 12.70 41.80 -1.56
CA ASP A 452 11.80 41.87 -0.42
C ASP A 452 10.30 41.88 -0.80
N ILE A 453 9.48 41.17 0.00
CA ILE A 453 8.06 41.00 -0.28
C ILE A 453 7.27 42.27 0.03
N ALA A 454 7.61 42.97 1.12
CA ALA A 454 6.93 44.21 1.47
C ALA A 454 7.23 45.28 0.43
N TRP A 455 8.47 45.36 -0.06
CA TRP A 455 8.82 46.22 -1.19
C TRP A 455 7.98 45.92 -2.44
N GLN A 456 7.91 44.64 -2.84
CA GLN A 456 7.14 44.24 -4.03
C GLN A 456 5.65 44.58 -3.90
N ARG A 457 5.10 44.42 -2.69
CA ARG A 457 3.70 44.77 -2.39
C ARG A 457 3.46 46.28 -2.53
N CYS A 458 4.27 47.10 -1.88
CA CYS A 458 4.11 48.56 -1.97
C CYS A 458 4.28 49.05 -3.41
N PHE A 459 5.23 48.50 -4.16
CA PHE A 459 5.38 48.76 -5.59
C PHE A 459 4.12 48.39 -6.38
N TYR A 460 3.54 47.21 -6.14
CA TYR A 460 2.31 46.79 -6.83
C TYR A 460 1.15 47.75 -6.54
N LEU A 461 0.94 48.11 -5.27
CA LEU A 461 -0.14 49.01 -4.84
C LEU A 461 0.05 50.42 -5.41
N ALA A 462 1.28 50.94 -5.37
CA ALA A 462 1.66 52.20 -6.00
C ALA A 462 1.37 52.19 -7.50
N ARG A 463 1.75 51.12 -8.20
CA ARG A 463 1.51 50.96 -9.64
C ARG A 463 0.02 50.87 -9.96
N ALA A 464 -0.75 50.12 -9.16
CA ALA A 464 -2.19 50.00 -9.34
C ALA A 464 -2.89 51.37 -9.17
N HIS A 465 -2.48 52.15 -8.18
CA HIS A 465 -2.99 53.51 -7.97
C HIS A 465 -2.65 54.44 -9.15
N VAL A 466 -1.40 54.42 -9.62
CA VAL A 466 -0.95 55.22 -10.78
C VAL A 466 -1.69 54.83 -12.06
N ASN A 467 -1.82 53.51 -12.33
CA ASN A 467 -2.58 53.01 -13.47
C ASN A 467 -4.08 53.35 -13.40
N GLY A 468 -4.62 53.53 -12.19
CA GLY A 468 -5.97 54.04 -11.96
C GLY A 468 -6.12 55.54 -12.14
N GLY A 469 -5.06 56.26 -12.54
CA GLY A 469 -5.04 57.72 -12.74
C GLY A 469 -4.66 58.52 -11.49
N GLY A 470 -4.31 57.85 -10.39
CA GLY A 470 -3.84 58.49 -9.17
C GLY A 470 -2.40 58.99 -9.27
N LYS A 471 -2.04 59.99 -8.45
CA LYS A 471 -0.65 60.41 -8.24
C LYS A 471 -0.12 59.81 -6.93
N LEU A 472 1.15 59.43 -6.90
CA LEU A 472 1.76 58.98 -5.65
C LEU A 472 1.93 60.16 -4.69
N PRO A 473 1.53 60.00 -3.42
CA PRO A 473 1.71 61.04 -2.41
C PRO A 473 3.19 61.27 -2.08
N THR A 474 3.49 62.49 -1.62
CA THR A 474 4.83 62.88 -1.17
C THR A 474 4.99 62.84 0.35
N GLU A 475 3.87 62.88 1.09
CA GLU A 475 3.85 62.89 2.55
C GLU A 475 3.39 61.54 3.13
N PRO A 476 3.94 61.09 4.27
CA PRO A 476 3.45 59.93 5.01
C PRO A 476 1.96 60.07 5.40
N GLY A 477 1.20 58.98 5.26
CA GLY A 477 -0.18 58.86 5.72
C GLY A 477 -1.24 59.39 4.75
N GLU A 478 -0.85 60.04 3.65
CA GLU A 478 -1.77 60.60 2.66
C GLU A 478 -2.49 59.51 1.85
N LEU A 479 -1.82 58.39 1.58
CA LEU A 479 -2.41 57.24 0.88
C LEU A 479 -2.01 55.94 1.58
N VAL A 480 -2.96 55.36 2.30
CA VAL A 480 -2.82 54.04 2.92
C VAL A 480 -3.70 53.04 2.17
N VAL A 481 -3.07 52.07 1.51
CA VAL A 481 -3.77 51.04 0.73
C VAL A 481 -3.38 49.69 1.30
N GLN A 482 -4.38 48.87 1.66
CA GLN A 482 -4.17 47.55 2.28
C GLN A 482 -3.22 47.59 3.51
N GLY A 483 -3.26 48.68 4.28
CA GLY A 483 -2.41 48.88 5.46
C GLY A 483 -1.00 49.40 5.16
N GLU A 484 -0.64 49.60 3.90
CA GLU A 484 0.65 50.14 3.48
C GLU A 484 0.57 51.64 3.19
N ASP A 485 1.43 52.42 3.85
CA ASP A 485 1.59 53.86 3.62
C ASP A 485 2.47 54.10 2.39
N LEU A 486 1.83 54.38 1.25
CA LEU A 486 2.52 54.52 -0.02
C LEU A 486 3.35 55.81 -0.11
N GLY A 487 2.99 56.86 0.66
CA GLY A 487 3.76 58.11 0.71
C GLY A 487 5.05 57.96 1.48
N ARG A 488 4.97 57.35 2.67
CA ARG A 488 6.17 56.97 3.44
C ARG A 488 7.07 56.04 2.63
N TRP A 489 6.50 55.03 1.98
CA TRP A 489 7.29 54.07 1.19
C TRP A 489 7.96 54.73 -0.02
N ALA A 490 7.22 55.52 -0.81
CA ALA A 490 7.75 56.22 -1.99
C ALA A 490 8.84 57.22 -1.61
N GLY A 491 8.64 57.99 -0.53
CA GLY A 491 9.65 58.89 0.02
C GLY A 491 10.93 58.15 0.44
N ALA A 492 10.80 57.02 1.13
CA ALA A 492 11.93 56.20 1.55
C ALA A 492 12.75 55.68 0.36
N GLN A 493 12.10 55.26 -0.74
CA GLN A 493 12.79 54.76 -1.92
C GLN A 493 13.72 55.81 -2.54
N ARG A 494 13.36 57.09 -2.47
CA ARG A 494 14.12 58.20 -3.07
C ARG A 494 15.35 58.62 -2.26
N THR A 495 15.52 58.10 -1.04
CA THR A 495 16.70 58.41 -0.23
C THR A 495 17.94 57.73 -0.83
N VAL A 496 19.09 58.42 -0.82
CA VAL A 496 20.35 57.89 -1.38
C VAL A 496 20.70 56.52 -0.79
N ALA A 497 20.56 56.37 0.53
CA ALA A 497 20.87 55.13 1.24
C ALA A 497 20.00 53.93 0.79
N VAL A 498 18.72 54.16 0.48
CA VAL A 498 17.84 53.09 -0.02
C VAL A 498 18.07 52.90 -1.52
N TRP A 499 18.12 53.96 -2.31
CA TRP A 499 18.23 53.93 -3.76
C TRP A 499 19.49 53.19 -4.23
N ASP A 500 20.64 53.45 -3.61
CA ASP A 500 21.91 52.79 -3.95
C ASP A 500 21.93 51.31 -3.54
N GLY A 501 21.08 50.92 -2.58
CA GLY A 501 20.90 49.54 -2.17
C GLY A 501 19.90 48.74 -3.02
N LEU A 502 19.16 49.38 -3.92
CA LEU A 502 18.19 48.71 -4.79
C LEU A 502 18.89 47.97 -5.94
N LEU A 503 18.32 46.82 -6.33
CA LEU A 503 18.77 46.12 -7.52
C LEU A 503 18.51 46.97 -8.78
N PRO A 504 19.29 46.83 -9.87
CA PRO A 504 19.08 47.60 -11.11
C PRO A 504 17.66 47.48 -11.66
N ALA A 505 17.06 46.29 -11.55
CA ALA A 505 15.67 46.07 -11.94
C ALA A 505 14.65 46.83 -11.06
N GLN A 506 14.93 47.00 -9.76
CA GLN A 506 14.07 47.80 -8.87
C GLN A 506 14.18 49.28 -9.19
N GLN A 507 15.39 49.79 -9.43
CA GLN A 507 15.60 51.18 -9.87
C GLN A 507 14.87 51.46 -11.20
N TRP A 508 15.00 50.54 -12.17
CA TRP A 508 14.29 50.63 -13.44
C TRP A 508 12.76 50.65 -13.25
N LEU A 509 12.22 49.77 -12.41
CA LEU A 509 10.77 49.74 -12.11
C LEU A 509 10.30 51.05 -11.47
N LEU A 510 11.06 51.63 -10.54
CA LEU A 510 10.69 52.90 -9.91
C LEU A 510 10.70 54.07 -10.89
N THR A 511 11.74 54.16 -11.73
CA THR A 511 11.90 55.25 -12.70
C THR A 511 10.89 55.14 -13.86
N GLU A 512 10.77 53.96 -14.47
CA GLU A 512 10.00 53.79 -15.70
C GLU A 512 8.52 53.55 -15.44
N VAL A 513 8.17 52.87 -14.34
CA VAL A 513 6.76 52.50 -14.07
C VAL A 513 6.09 53.46 -13.11
N LEU A 514 6.81 53.97 -12.09
CA LEU A 514 6.25 54.88 -11.08
C LEU A 514 6.73 56.34 -11.24
N HIS A 515 7.63 56.62 -12.19
CA HIS A 515 8.22 57.95 -12.40
C HIS A 515 8.86 58.54 -11.14
N LEU A 516 9.42 57.68 -10.29
CA LEU A 516 10.18 58.07 -9.11
C LEU A 516 11.66 58.19 -9.47
N ALA A 517 12.23 59.37 -9.26
CA ALA A 517 13.65 59.63 -9.40
C ALA A 517 14.36 59.63 -8.04
N PRO A 518 15.66 59.27 -7.97
CA PRO A 518 16.44 59.44 -6.76
C PRO A 518 16.35 60.90 -6.30
N GLY A 519 16.22 61.13 -5.00
CA GLY A 519 16.12 62.47 -4.46
C GLY A 519 17.38 63.28 -4.76
N GLU A 520 17.22 64.48 -5.32
CA GLU A 520 18.30 65.45 -5.43
C GLU A 520 18.57 66.08 -4.04
N GLY A 521 19.48 65.47 -3.28
CA GLY A 521 20.23 66.14 -2.20
C GLY A 521 19.56 66.25 -0.82
N GLN A 522 20.03 65.41 0.11
CA GLN A 522 20.78 65.75 1.34
C GLN A 522 20.73 64.51 2.26
N PRO A 523 21.86 64.07 2.83
CA PRO A 523 21.86 62.96 3.77
C PRO A 523 21.10 63.38 5.03
N GLN A 524 19.85 62.94 5.15
CA GLN A 524 19.25 62.85 6.47
C GLN A 524 20.10 61.84 7.25
N THR A 525 20.65 62.29 8.38
CA THR A 525 21.31 61.44 9.37
C THR A 525 20.41 60.25 9.67
N GLY A 526 20.71 59.10 9.09
CA GLY A 526 20.09 57.85 9.49
C GLY A 526 20.37 57.58 10.98
N PRO A 527 19.54 56.75 11.65
CA PRO A 527 19.86 56.34 13.00
C PRO A 527 21.25 55.69 13.01
N ALA A 528 22.06 56.05 14.01
CA ALA A 528 23.43 55.56 14.16
C ALA A 528 23.52 54.04 13.96
N PRO A 529 24.62 53.52 13.39
CA PRO A 529 24.77 52.09 13.14
C PRO A 529 24.43 51.29 14.40
N GLY A 530 23.54 50.30 14.25
CA GLY A 530 23.05 49.48 15.36
C GLY A 530 24.21 48.84 16.13
N ARG A 531 24.10 48.84 17.47
CA ARG A 531 25.12 48.31 18.38
C ARG A 531 25.51 46.87 18.00
N THR A 532 26.80 46.62 17.89
CA THR A 532 27.33 45.28 17.61
C THR A 532 26.99 44.32 18.75
N ARG A 533 26.98 43.00 18.46
CA ARG A 533 26.76 41.97 19.50
C ARG A 533 27.78 42.03 20.64
N ALA A 534 28.99 42.55 20.39
CA ALA A 534 30.01 42.76 21.41
C ALA A 534 29.65 43.95 22.32
N GLN A 535 29.21 45.06 21.74
CA GLN A 535 28.75 46.24 22.50
C GLN A 535 27.52 45.90 23.35
N MET A 536 26.51 45.23 22.79
CA MET A 536 25.35 44.80 23.57
C MET A 536 25.72 43.87 24.73
N TRP A 537 26.74 43.04 24.59
CA TRP A 537 27.22 42.19 25.67
C TRP A 537 27.91 43.00 26.77
N ALA A 538 28.79 43.93 26.39
CA ALA A 538 29.48 44.82 27.31
C ALA A 538 28.48 45.67 28.12
N ASP A 539 27.46 46.24 27.47
CA ASP A 539 26.42 47.04 28.12
C ASP A 539 25.63 46.23 29.16
N ASN A 540 25.24 44.99 28.81
CA ASN A 540 24.49 44.13 29.74
C ASN A 540 25.37 43.64 30.90
N LEU A 541 26.67 43.45 30.68
CA LEU A 541 27.62 43.11 31.74
C LEU A 541 27.86 44.30 32.69
N ALA A 542 27.90 45.52 32.15
CA ALA A 542 27.95 46.74 32.97
C ALA A 542 26.70 46.87 33.85
N ALA A 543 25.51 46.64 33.28
CA ALA A 543 24.26 46.60 34.03
C ALA A 543 24.25 45.52 35.12
N ALA A 544 24.77 44.32 34.82
CA ALA A 544 24.89 43.24 35.79
C ALA A 544 25.82 43.60 36.96
N ARG A 545 26.95 44.26 36.68
CA ARG A 545 27.89 44.75 37.72
C ARG A 545 27.29 45.87 38.55
N GLN A 546 26.59 46.82 37.93
CA GLN A 546 25.91 47.90 38.63
C GLN A 546 24.84 47.36 39.60
N TYR A 547 24.02 46.41 39.13
CA TYR A 547 23.02 45.76 39.97
C TYR A 547 23.67 45.00 41.14
N GLN A 548 24.73 44.23 40.88
CA GLN A 548 25.43 43.48 41.93
C GLN A 548 26.10 44.39 42.95
N GLN A 549 26.66 45.53 42.54
CA GLN A 549 27.22 46.51 43.48
C GLN A 549 26.13 47.11 44.38
N ARG A 550 24.91 47.29 43.87
CA ARG A 550 23.78 47.85 44.63
C ARG A 550 23.13 46.82 45.57
N GLU A 551 22.85 45.62 45.08
CA GLU A 551 22.04 44.62 45.79
C GLU A 551 22.88 43.54 46.49
N GLY A 552 24.20 43.49 46.23
CA GLY A 552 25.13 42.52 46.81
C GLY A 552 25.06 41.11 46.19
N ASP A 553 24.05 40.83 45.36
CA ASP A 553 23.94 39.61 44.59
C ASP A 553 23.35 39.85 43.19
N LEU A 554 23.31 38.78 42.38
CA LEU A 554 22.80 38.81 41.00
C LEU A 554 21.48 38.04 40.87
N ASN A 555 20.63 38.08 41.90
CA ASN A 555 19.28 37.52 41.90
C ASN A 555 18.27 38.52 41.32
N VAL A 556 18.47 38.86 40.05
CA VAL A 556 17.66 39.85 39.34
C VAL A 556 16.25 39.28 39.04
N PRO A 557 15.15 39.93 39.47
CA PRO A 557 13.79 39.56 39.07
C PRO A 557 13.65 39.61 37.55
N ARG A 558 12.90 38.67 36.95
CA ARG A 558 12.82 38.54 35.48
C ARG A 558 12.35 39.81 34.75
N GLN A 559 11.50 40.62 35.39
CA GLN A 559 10.97 41.87 34.82
C GLN A 559 11.84 43.10 35.13
N HIS A 560 12.92 42.94 35.89
CA HIS A 560 13.77 44.05 36.28
C HIS A 560 14.48 44.70 35.09
N VAL A 561 14.45 46.03 35.09
CA VAL A 561 15.13 46.89 34.13
C VAL A 561 16.19 47.70 34.89
N GLU A 562 17.42 47.68 34.38
CA GLU A 562 18.55 48.40 34.94
C GLU A 562 18.97 49.51 33.98
N THR A 563 19.01 50.75 34.45
CA THR A 563 19.42 51.90 33.66
C THR A 563 20.92 52.12 33.80
N VAL A 564 21.67 52.07 32.68
CA VAL A 564 23.12 52.33 32.64
C VAL A 564 23.38 53.42 31.60
N ASP A 565 24.06 54.49 32.00
CA ASP A 565 24.38 55.65 31.15
C ASP A 565 23.16 56.23 30.41
N GLY A 566 21.99 56.22 31.05
CA GLY A 566 20.74 56.74 30.49
C GLY A 566 19.95 55.77 29.60
N ASP A 567 20.44 54.55 29.39
CA ASP A 567 19.76 53.50 28.62
C ASP A 567 19.19 52.40 29.52
N ASP A 568 17.91 52.09 29.31
CA ASP A 568 17.19 51.02 30.01
C ASP A 568 17.52 49.64 29.46
N ARG A 569 17.98 48.73 30.34
CA ARG A 569 18.36 47.36 29.99
C ARG A 569 17.48 46.37 30.71
N ALA A 570 16.84 45.47 29.98
CA ALA A 570 16.05 44.36 30.54
C ALA A 570 16.96 43.29 31.18
N LEU A 571 17.67 43.67 32.24
CA LEU A 571 18.69 42.88 32.92
C LEU A 571 18.12 41.56 33.45
N GLY A 572 16.88 41.56 33.96
CA GLY A 572 16.22 40.35 34.44
C GLY A 572 16.06 39.27 33.37
N VAL A 573 15.70 39.68 32.15
CA VAL A 573 15.57 38.76 31.00
C VAL A 573 16.93 38.28 30.54
N PHE A 574 17.93 39.17 30.50
CA PHE A 574 19.31 38.83 30.14
C PHE A 574 19.91 37.77 31.07
N ILE A 575 19.84 37.99 32.39
CA ILE A 575 20.38 37.04 33.39
C ILE A 575 19.64 35.70 33.36
N ALA A 576 18.31 35.70 33.24
CA ALA A 576 17.52 34.47 33.11
C ALA A 576 17.92 33.67 31.86
N ASN A 577 18.10 34.34 30.72
CA ASN A 577 18.51 33.70 29.47
C ASN A 577 19.94 33.14 29.55
N CYS A 578 20.86 33.84 30.21
CA CYS A 578 22.21 33.35 30.42
C CYS A 578 22.20 32.08 31.30
N ARG A 579 21.46 32.06 32.43
CA ARG A 579 21.32 30.85 33.28
C ARG A 579 20.82 29.66 32.48
N ALA A 580 19.74 29.84 31.72
CA ALA A 580 19.12 28.77 30.93
C ALA A 580 20.03 28.22 29.81
N ARG A 581 21.05 28.98 29.39
CA ARG A 581 21.91 28.66 28.23
C ARG A 581 23.38 28.51 28.60
N LYS A 582 23.72 28.26 29.87
CA LYS A 582 25.10 28.09 30.35
C LYS A 582 25.97 27.21 29.43
N GLN A 583 25.45 26.05 29.04
CA GLN A 583 26.17 25.08 28.19
C GLN A 583 26.45 25.57 26.75
N ARG A 584 25.78 26.63 26.29
CA ARG A 584 25.92 27.21 24.94
C ARG A 584 26.65 28.56 24.95
N LEU A 585 27.02 29.08 26.12
CA LEU A 585 27.79 30.31 26.25
C LEU A 585 29.28 30.04 26.05
N ALA A 586 29.98 30.99 25.43
CA ALA A 586 31.43 30.93 25.35
C ALA A 586 32.04 30.90 26.78
N PRO A 587 33.12 30.14 27.04
CA PRO A 587 33.71 30.02 28.36
C PRO A 587 34.06 31.37 29.01
N GLU A 588 34.55 32.33 28.21
CA GLU A 588 34.88 33.69 28.63
C GLU A 588 33.66 34.43 29.21
N ARG A 589 32.50 34.29 28.57
CA ARG A 589 31.24 34.91 29.00
C ARG A 589 30.68 34.32 30.28
N VAL A 590 30.88 33.01 30.47
CA VAL A 590 30.53 32.33 31.72
C VAL A 590 31.41 32.86 32.85
N ARG A 591 32.71 33.03 32.60
CA ARG A 591 33.65 33.60 33.57
C ARG A 591 33.29 35.04 33.94
N GLU A 592 33.07 35.91 32.96
CA GLU A 592 32.73 37.33 33.18
C GLU A 592 31.49 37.51 34.08
N LEU A 593 30.45 36.71 33.86
CA LEU A 593 29.24 36.74 34.68
C LEU A 593 29.45 36.10 36.06
N SER A 594 30.26 35.04 36.15
CA SER A 594 30.64 34.45 37.44
C SER A 594 31.42 35.43 38.30
N ASP A 595 32.37 36.15 37.70
CA ASP A 595 33.15 37.21 38.34
C ASP A 595 32.26 38.39 38.75
N ALA A 596 31.17 38.65 38.02
CA ALA A 596 30.14 39.61 38.42
C ALA A 596 29.24 39.11 39.56
N GLY A 597 29.44 37.90 40.10
CA GLY A 597 28.65 37.36 41.23
C GLY A 597 27.46 36.50 40.83
N MET A 598 27.38 36.06 39.57
CA MET A 598 26.31 35.21 39.09
C MET A 598 26.41 33.78 39.64
N LYS A 599 25.39 33.36 40.39
CA LYS A 599 25.18 31.96 40.74
C LYS A 599 24.50 31.23 39.58
N TRP A 600 25.13 30.15 39.14
CA TRP A 600 24.60 29.25 38.12
C TRP A 600 23.84 28.13 38.81
N ALA A 601 22.56 27.99 38.47
CA ALA A 601 21.73 26.86 38.90
C ALA A 601 22.13 25.58 38.17
#